data_AF-A0A482RE18-F1
#
_entry.id   AF-A0A482RE18-F1
#
_cell.length_a   1.000
_cell.length_b   1.000
_cell.length_c   1.000
_cell.angle_alpha   90.00
_cell.angle_beta   90.00
_cell.angle_gamma   90.00
#
_symmetry.space_group_name_H-M   'P 1'
#
loop_
_entity.id
_entity.type
_entity.pdbx_description
1 polymer ?
#
loop_
_entity_poly.entity_id
_entity_poly.type
_entity_poly.pdbx_seq_one_letter_code
_entity_poly.pdbx_strand_id
1 'polypeptide(L)'
;MGNNDLAKIKQFPRTCHSLSITTRTRCARRRALVCIGKSIMPLSEEQSILARGLGLDGALKQLEGNPELAVSLSVLAAATGISPSPDGSLALPAGAPPANTLGTPLLFIVNNLSGDRVGRREFVARYVVAGRLATSAQVAAGVAYLKAKAPNANIDVADFETAAGVDIKWTEEDIKARVRVAWCAPSWRRAVRRAHSH
;
A
#
# COMPACT_ATOMS: atom_id res chain seq x y z
N MET A 1 15.86 -2.84 -80.01
CA MET A 1 17.13 -3.33 -79.44
C MET A 1 16.78 -4.28 -78.30
N GLY A 2 17.21 -5.55 -78.41
CA GLY A 2 17.38 -6.48 -77.29
C GLY A 2 16.14 -7.24 -76.81
N ASN A 3 15.85 -8.37 -77.46
CA ASN A 3 15.02 -9.47 -76.98
C ASN A 3 15.70 -10.24 -75.82
N ASN A 4 14.94 -11.21 -75.29
CA ASN A 4 15.36 -12.52 -74.74
C ASN A 4 15.54 -12.58 -73.22
N ASP A 5 15.18 -13.63 -72.51
CA ASP A 5 14.31 -14.81 -72.70
C ASP A 5 14.59 -15.69 -71.47
N LEU A 6 13.69 -16.62 -71.15
CA LEU A 6 13.98 -17.88 -70.41
C LEU A 6 14.44 -17.75 -68.93
N ALA A 7 14.22 -18.66 -67.99
CA ALA A 7 13.48 -19.90 -67.80
C ALA A 7 13.62 -20.18 -66.28
N LYS A 8 12.57 -20.51 -65.53
CA LYS A 8 12.15 -21.89 -65.19
C LYS A 8 13.16 -22.69 -64.34
N ILE A 9 12.62 -23.43 -63.35
CA ILE A 9 13.14 -24.67 -62.68
C ILE A 9 13.85 -24.38 -61.33
N LYS A 10 13.15 -24.53 -60.19
CA LYS A 10 12.98 -25.74 -59.33
C LYS A 10 14.20 -26.03 -58.42
N GLN A 11 13.84 -26.53 -57.22
CA GLN A 11 14.62 -27.36 -56.28
C GLN A 11 15.37 -26.67 -55.11
N PHE A 12 14.73 -26.70 -53.93
CA PHE A 12 15.35 -27.11 -52.65
C PHE A 12 16.06 -28.48 -52.77
N PRO A 13 16.86 -28.97 -51.79
CA PRO A 13 17.62 -28.36 -50.69
C PRO A 13 19.11 -28.85 -50.68
N ARG A 14 19.80 -28.70 -49.52
CA ARG A 14 21.17 -29.16 -49.13
C ARG A 14 22.19 -28.01 -49.24
N THR A 15 22.99 -27.66 -48.23
CA THR A 15 23.63 -28.42 -47.16
C THR A 15 23.95 -27.49 -45.97
N CYS A 16 24.10 -28.08 -44.78
CA CYS A 16 24.75 -27.46 -43.63
C CYS A 16 26.22 -27.13 -43.96
N HIS A 17 26.66 -25.88 -43.77
CA HIS A 17 27.82 -25.54 -42.96
C HIS A 17 28.04 -24.02 -42.86
N SER A 18 28.59 -23.63 -41.71
CA SER A 18 29.17 -22.33 -41.35
C SER A 18 28.28 -21.09 -41.43
N LEU A 19 27.57 -20.81 -40.33
CA LEU A 19 27.28 -19.43 -39.93
C LEU A 19 27.89 -19.18 -38.55
N SER A 20 29.16 -18.78 -38.61
CA SER A 20 29.71 -17.61 -37.93
C SER A 20 28.85 -17.04 -36.79
N ILE A 21 29.27 -17.32 -35.56
CA ILE A 21 29.51 -16.39 -34.44
C ILE A 21 28.78 -15.02 -34.54
N THR A 22 27.46 -15.00 -34.71
CA THR A 22 26.72 -13.72 -34.72
C THR A 22 25.27 -13.81 -34.23
N THR A 23 24.89 -14.91 -33.59
CA THR A 23 23.53 -15.10 -33.04
C THR A 23 23.49 -15.45 -31.55
N ARG A 24 24.63 -15.68 -30.88
CA ARG A 24 24.66 -15.97 -29.43
C ARG A 24 24.66 -14.76 -28.50
N THR A 25 24.95 -13.55 -28.99
CA THR A 25 25.00 -12.33 -28.14
C THR A 25 23.65 -11.64 -27.94
N ARG A 26 22.62 -11.94 -28.76
CA ARG A 26 21.28 -11.35 -28.58
C ARG A 26 20.41 -12.09 -27.57
N CYS A 27 20.68 -13.37 -27.30
CA CYS A 27 19.95 -14.14 -26.29
C CYS A 27 20.44 -13.88 -24.85
N ALA A 28 21.73 -13.54 -24.68
CA ALA A 28 22.28 -13.17 -23.38
C ALA A 28 21.88 -11.74 -22.95
N ARG A 29 21.73 -10.79 -23.89
CA ARG A 29 21.36 -9.40 -23.56
C ARG A 29 19.91 -9.19 -23.16
N ARG A 30 18.96 -10.06 -23.56
CA ARG A 30 17.56 -9.96 -23.08
C ARG A 30 17.33 -10.55 -21.69
N ARG A 31 18.25 -11.38 -21.18
CA ARG A 31 18.21 -11.85 -19.79
C ARG A 31 19.01 -10.98 -18.82
N ALA A 32 19.97 -10.19 -19.30
CA ALA A 32 20.76 -9.29 -18.46
C ALA A 32 20.05 -7.96 -18.10
N LEU A 33 18.89 -7.65 -18.71
CA LEU A 33 18.13 -6.41 -18.47
C LEU A 33 16.90 -6.59 -17.56
N VAL A 34 16.65 -7.80 -17.05
CA VAL A 34 15.53 -8.08 -16.10
C VAL A 34 16.03 -8.31 -14.67
N CYS A 35 17.33 -8.14 -14.44
CA CYS A 35 17.90 -7.97 -13.11
C CYS A 35 18.30 -6.51 -12.92
N ILE A 36 17.34 -5.58 -13.05
CA ILE A 36 17.39 -4.41 -12.18
C ILE A 36 17.13 -5.01 -10.80
N GLY A 37 18.19 -5.51 -10.18
CA GLY A 37 18.19 -5.81 -8.76
C GLY A 37 17.64 -4.55 -8.12
N LYS A 38 16.44 -4.66 -7.57
CA LYS A 38 15.91 -3.66 -6.67
C LYS A 38 16.95 -3.62 -5.57
N SER A 39 17.89 -2.67 -5.67
CA SER A 39 18.94 -2.50 -4.69
C SER A 39 18.15 -2.27 -3.41
N ILE A 40 18.18 -3.27 -2.53
CA ILE A 40 17.58 -3.18 -1.21
C ILE A 40 18.48 -2.16 -0.52
N MET A 41 18.14 -0.89 -0.69
CA MET A 41 18.85 0.16 0.02
C MET A 41 18.47 -0.04 1.48
N PRO A 42 19.44 -0.29 2.37
CA PRO A 42 19.14 -0.43 3.78
C PRO A 42 18.44 0.85 4.24
N LEU A 43 17.39 0.67 5.04
CA LEU A 43 16.70 1.79 5.68
C LEU A 43 17.72 2.62 6.45
N SER A 44 17.52 3.94 6.51
CA SER A 44 18.33 4.76 7.42
C SER A 44 18.12 4.29 8.87
N GLU A 45 19.08 4.57 9.73
CA GLU A 45 19.00 4.22 11.15
C GLU A 45 17.75 4.82 11.79
N GLU A 46 17.46 6.09 11.52
CA GLU A 46 16.26 6.79 11.97
C GLU A 46 14.96 6.14 11.45
N GLN A 47 14.93 5.72 10.18
CA GLN A 47 13.77 5.03 9.60
C GLN A 47 13.55 3.65 10.24
N SER A 48 14.64 2.97 10.58
CA SER A 48 14.60 1.66 11.23
C SER A 48 14.11 1.77 12.67
N ILE A 49 14.61 2.76 13.42
CA ILE A 49 14.14 3.07 14.77
C ILE A 49 12.65 3.45 14.75
N LEU A 50 12.26 4.33 13.81
CA LEU A 50 10.87 4.72 13.63
C LEU A 50 9.96 3.53 13.35
N ALA A 51 10.33 2.68 12.39
CA ALA A 51 9.52 1.52 12.01
C ALA A 51 9.36 0.53 13.18
N ARG A 52 10.45 0.22 13.90
CA ARG A 52 10.40 -0.68 15.05
C ARG A 52 9.62 -0.09 16.22
N GLY A 53 9.82 1.19 16.53
CA GLY A 53 9.07 1.87 17.58
C GLY A 53 7.56 1.95 17.30
N LEU A 54 7.18 2.04 16.02
CA LEU A 54 5.79 1.99 15.57
C LEU A 54 5.22 0.56 15.48
N GLY A 55 6.00 -0.48 15.83
CA GLY A 55 5.57 -1.88 15.78
C GLY A 55 5.44 -2.45 14.36
N LEU A 56 6.23 -1.93 13.41
CA LEU A 56 6.18 -2.31 12.00
C LEU A 56 7.20 -3.41 11.61
N ASP A 57 7.61 -4.26 12.54
CA ASP A 57 8.60 -5.33 12.28
C ASP A 57 8.21 -6.23 11.09
N GLY A 58 6.92 -6.57 10.97
CA GLY A 58 6.40 -7.35 9.86
C GLY A 58 6.40 -6.62 8.51
N ALA A 59 6.47 -5.29 8.52
CA ALA A 59 6.48 -4.45 7.32
C ALA A 59 7.87 -3.94 6.93
N LEU A 60 8.93 -4.26 7.70
CA LEU A 60 10.31 -3.83 7.42
C LEU A 60 10.75 -4.20 6.01
N LYS A 61 10.50 -5.44 5.57
CA LYS A 61 10.83 -5.88 4.20
C LYS A 61 10.10 -5.06 3.12
N GLN A 62 8.87 -4.62 3.40
CA GLN A 62 8.13 -3.76 2.47
C GLN A 62 8.75 -2.37 2.39
N LEU A 63 9.21 -1.83 3.52
CA LEU A 63 9.87 -0.52 3.60
C LEU A 63 11.26 -0.55 2.93
N GLU A 64 12.06 -1.58 3.19
CA GLU A 64 13.34 -1.81 2.50
C GLU A 64 13.15 -1.97 0.98
N GLY A 65 12.07 -2.66 0.59
CA GLY A 65 11.69 -2.81 -0.81
C GLY A 65 11.10 -1.56 -1.44
N ASN A 66 10.80 -0.49 -0.69
CA ASN A 66 10.25 0.75 -1.22
C ASN A 66 10.69 1.96 -0.37
N PRO A 67 11.87 2.53 -0.68
CA PRO A 67 12.44 3.61 0.13
C PRO A 67 11.59 4.88 0.13
N GLU A 68 10.80 5.15 -0.91
CA GLU A 68 9.88 6.30 -0.96
C GLU A 68 8.76 6.19 0.09
N LEU A 69 8.30 4.97 0.39
CA LEU A 69 7.34 4.73 1.47
C LEU A 69 7.97 4.99 2.84
N ALA A 70 9.21 4.55 3.05
CA ALA A 70 9.94 4.80 4.29
C ALA A 70 10.14 6.31 4.53
N VAL A 71 10.57 7.05 3.49
CA VAL A 71 10.71 8.52 3.56
C VAL A 71 9.36 9.18 3.83
N SER A 72 8.30 8.76 3.13
CA SER A 72 6.96 9.31 3.34
C SER A 72 6.43 9.07 4.76
N LEU A 73 6.73 7.89 5.33
CA LEU A 73 6.37 7.56 6.72
C LEU A 73 7.15 8.45 7.71
N SER A 74 8.45 8.67 7.50
CA SER A 74 9.26 9.56 8.33
C SER A 74 8.75 11.00 8.31
N VAL A 75 8.42 11.53 7.12
CA VAL A 75 7.86 12.87 6.98
C VAL A 75 6.51 12.98 7.68
N LEU A 76 5.64 11.97 7.55
CA LEU A 76 4.34 11.96 8.20
C LEU A 76 4.44 11.85 9.73
N ALA A 77 5.36 11.02 10.23
CA ALA A 77 5.64 10.89 11.65
C ALA A 77 6.11 12.23 12.23
N ALA A 78 7.08 12.89 11.59
CA ALA A 78 7.56 14.20 12.00
C ALA A 78 6.45 15.26 12.00
N ALA A 79 5.61 15.30 10.95
CA ALA A 79 4.49 16.24 10.84
C ALA A 79 3.41 16.03 11.92
N THR A 80 3.32 14.83 12.49
CA THR A 80 2.40 14.50 13.59
C THR A 80 3.05 14.58 14.97
N GLY A 81 4.31 15.00 15.05
CA GLY A 81 5.05 15.13 16.31
C GLY A 81 5.62 13.82 16.85
N ILE A 82 5.65 12.77 16.03
CA ILE A 82 6.32 11.50 16.35
C ILE A 82 7.77 11.62 15.90
N SER A 83 8.72 11.51 16.84
CA SER A 83 10.14 11.56 16.51
C SER A 83 10.90 10.39 17.13
N PRO A 84 11.85 9.79 16.39
CA PRO A 84 12.78 8.82 16.96
C PRO A 84 13.80 9.51 17.85
N SER A 85 14.04 8.92 19.02
CA SER A 85 15.13 9.30 19.91
C SER A 85 16.36 8.43 19.66
N PRO A 86 17.58 8.93 19.95
CA PRO A 86 18.82 8.17 19.78
C PRO A 86 18.91 6.91 20.64
N ASP A 87 18.13 6.85 21.72
CA ASP A 87 18.03 5.68 22.61
C ASP A 87 17.15 4.55 22.04
N GLY A 88 16.59 4.74 20.84
CA GLY A 88 15.69 3.80 20.20
C GLY A 88 14.22 3.93 20.62
N SER A 89 13.89 4.89 21.47
CA SER A 89 12.51 5.21 21.87
C SER A 89 11.82 6.15 20.87
N LEU A 90 10.49 6.29 20.99
CA LEU A 90 9.71 7.26 20.24
C LEU A 90 9.15 8.32 21.19
N ALA A 91 9.41 9.59 20.88
CA ALA A 91 8.67 10.69 21.46
C ALA A 91 7.32 10.80 20.76
N LEU A 92 6.24 10.76 21.54
CA LEU A 92 4.87 10.89 21.08
C LEU A 92 4.25 12.20 21.59
N PRO A 93 3.31 12.80 20.86
CA PRO A 93 2.56 13.94 21.38
C PRO A 93 1.70 13.52 22.58
N ALA A 94 1.46 14.48 23.48
CA ALA A 94 0.68 14.23 24.69
C ALA A 94 -0.73 13.71 24.37
N GLY A 95 -1.13 12.63 25.05
CA GLY A 95 -2.44 12.00 24.84
C GLY A 95 -2.53 11.08 23.62
N ALA A 96 -1.42 10.85 22.91
CA ALA A 96 -1.41 9.91 21.80
C ALA A 96 -1.60 8.45 22.27
N PRO A 97 -2.23 7.60 21.44
CA PRO A 97 -2.21 6.16 21.63
C PRO A 97 -0.78 5.59 21.73
N PRO A 98 -0.62 4.38 22.31
CA PRO A 98 0.67 3.71 22.34
C PRO A 98 1.30 3.59 20.94
N ALA A 99 2.62 3.82 20.82
CA ALA A 99 3.30 3.91 19.53
C ALA A 99 3.06 2.71 18.60
N ASN A 100 3.04 1.50 19.17
CA ASN A 100 2.80 0.25 18.44
C ASN A 100 1.41 0.15 17.79
N THR A 101 0.44 0.94 18.24
CA THR A 101 -0.91 1.00 17.63
C THR A 101 -0.99 1.98 16.47
N LEU A 102 -0.03 2.90 16.36
CA LEU A 102 -0.02 3.96 15.35
C LEU A 102 0.61 3.50 14.02
N GLY A 103 1.52 2.51 14.06
CA GLY A 103 2.27 2.09 12.87
C GLY A 103 1.41 1.64 11.70
N THR A 104 0.49 0.70 11.94
CA THR A 104 -0.35 0.15 10.85
C THR A 104 -1.28 1.21 10.24
N PRO A 105 -2.01 2.03 11.03
CA PRO A 105 -2.76 3.16 10.50
C PRO A 105 -1.93 4.14 9.67
N LEU A 106 -0.75 4.57 10.16
CA LEU A 106 0.11 5.51 9.46
C LEU A 106 0.63 4.92 8.14
N LEU A 107 1.07 3.67 8.17
CA LEU A 107 1.51 2.96 6.98
C LEU A 107 0.36 2.81 5.96
N PHE A 108 -0.86 2.56 6.43
CA PHE A 108 -2.04 2.51 5.57
C PHE A 108 -2.31 3.85 4.88
N ILE A 109 -2.22 4.97 5.61
CA ILE A 109 -2.41 6.33 5.07
C ILE A 109 -1.37 6.61 3.97
N VAL A 110 -0.09 6.33 4.25
CA VAL A 110 1.01 6.56 3.30
C VAL A 110 0.85 5.70 2.04
N ASN A 111 0.48 4.43 2.19
CA ASN A 111 0.27 3.53 1.06
C ASN A 111 -0.94 3.91 0.18
N ASN A 112 -1.97 4.50 0.78
CA ASN A 112 -3.24 4.70 0.08
C ASN A 112 -3.44 6.10 -0.46
N LEU A 113 -2.87 7.14 0.15
CA LEU A 113 -2.91 8.47 -0.40
C LEU A 113 -1.64 8.71 -1.22
N SER A 114 -1.80 9.24 -2.43
CA SER A 114 -0.71 9.57 -3.34
C SER A 114 0.29 10.56 -2.71
N GLY A 115 1.56 10.53 -3.15
CA GLY A 115 2.66 11.34 -2.61
C GLY A 115 2.46 12.86 -2.73
N ASP A 116 1.72 13.30 -3.75
CA ASP A 116 1.30 14.69 -3.98
C ASP A 116 0.27 15.20 -2.96
N ARG A 117 -0.27 14.32 -2.10
CA ARG A 117 -1.30 14.65 -1.12
C ARG A 117 -0.77 14.72 0.31
N VAL A 118 0.42 15.29 0.51
CA VAL A 118 1.11 15.36 1.82
C VAL A 118 0.21 15.96 2.90
N GLY A 119 -0.38 17.13 2.66
CA GLY A 119 -1.27 17.79 3.65
C GLY A 119 -2.51 16.97 3.99
N ARG A 120 -2.98 16.09 3.08
CA ARG A 120 -4.11 15.18 3.34
C ARG A 120 -3.70 13.98 4.17
N ARG A 121 -2.51 13.43 3.92
CA ARG A 121 -1.92 12.38 4.76
C ARG A 121 -1.79 12.88 6.18
N GLU A 122 -1.21 14.08 6.33
CA GLU A 122 -1.07 14.74 7.63
C GLU A 122 -2.41 14.99 8.31
N PHE A 123 -3.41 15.49 7.57
CA PHE A 123 -4.75 15.72 8.08
C PHE A 123 -5.34 14.46 8.73
N VAL A 124 -5.38 13.31 8.05
CA VAL A 124 -5.90 12.06 8.64
C VAL A 124 -5.00 11.55 9.77
N ALA A 125 -3.69 11.64 9.61
CA ALA A 125 -2.74 11.15 10.59
C ALA A 125 -2.87 11.89 11.93
N ARG A 126 -3.19 13.19 11.93
CA ARG A 126 -3.49 13.96 13.15
C ARG A 126 -4.68 13.37 13.94
N TYR A 127 -5.73 12.91 13.26
CA TYR A 127 -6.86 12.26 13.94
C TYR A 127 -6.51 10.88 14.51
N VAL A 128 -5.64 10.13 13.84
CA VAL A 128 -5.12 8.85 14.34
C VAL A 128 -4.27 9.08 15.58
N VAL A 129 -3.33 10.01 15.51
CA VAL A 129 -2.41 10.34 16.60
C VAL A 129 -3.14 10.98 17.79
N ALA A 130 -4.23 11.72 17.55
CA ALA A 130 -5.12 12.20 18.60
C ALA A 130 -6.05 11.11 19.18
N GLY A 131 -6.01 9.87 18.68
CA GLY A 131 -6.86 8.78 19.13
C GLY A 131 -8.34 8.91 18.75
N ARG A 132 -8.69 9.84 17.86
CA ARG A 132 -10.06 10.08 17.39
C ARG A 132 -10.50 9.11 16.29
N LEU A 133 -9.54 8.58 15.53
CA LEU A 133 -9.72 7.44 14.62
C LEU A 133 -9.05 6.21 15.22
N ALA A 134 -9.82 5.41 15.96
CA ALA A 134 -9.29 4.28 16.73
C ALA A 134 -9.18 2.98 15.92
N THR A 135 -10.00 2.81 14.89
CA THR A 135 -10.10 1.55 14.14
C THR A 135 -9.59 1.67 12.71
N SER A 136 -9.10 0.56 12.15
CA SER A 136 -8.68 0.50 10.75
C SER A 136 -9.82 0.85 9.78
N ALA A 137 -11.08 0.54 10.14
CA ALA A 137 -12.25 0.90 9.35
C ALA A 137 -12.48 2.42 9.29
N GLN A 138 -12.35 3.11 10.42
CA GLN A 138 -12.44 4.57 10.49
C GLN A 138 -11.32 5.25 9.67
N VAL A 139 -10.09 4.74 9.78
CA VAL A 139 -8.95 5.24 8.97
C VAL A 139 -9.18 4.98 7.48
N ALA A 140 -9.66 3.80 7.11
CA ALA A 140 -9.99 3.47 5.73
C ALA A 140 -11.10 4.37 5.16
N ALA A 141 -12.14 4.65 5.94
CA ALA A 141 -13.21 5.56 5.57
C ALA A 141 -12.69 6.99 5.38
N GLY A 142 -11.86 7.50 6.30
CA GLY A 142 -11.25 8.83 6.17
C GLY A 142 -10.35 8.94 4.93
N VAL A 143 -9.55 7.91 4.65
CA VAL A 143 -8.73 7.85 3.43
C VAL A 143 -9.61 7.78 2.18
N ALA A 144 -10.70 7.00 2.18
CA ALA A 144 -11.62 6.90 1.05
C ALA A 144 -12.32 8.23 0.76
N TYR A 145 -12.75 8.95 1.80
CA TYR A 145 -13.32 10.29 1.70
C TYR A 145 -12.33 11.24 1.00
N LEU A 146 -11.06 11.26 1.44
CA LEU A 146 -10.05 12.13 0.83
C LEU A 146 -9.62 11.70 -0.57
N LYS A 147 -9.73 10.41 -0.92
CA LYS A 147 -9.53 9.93 -2.30
C LYS A 147 -10.61 10.46 -3.24
N ALA A 148 -11.87 10.46 -2.79
CA ALA A 148 -13.01 10.88 -3.60
C ALA A 148 -13.01 12.38 -3.95
N LYS A 149 -12.33 13.21 -3.16
CA LYS A 149 -12.20 14.66 -3.42
C LYS A 149 -10.98 14.94 -4.31
N ALA A 150 -11.08 15.90 -5.24
CA ALA A 150 -9.95 16.37 -6.05
C ALA A 150 -8.77 16.82 -5.15
N PRO A 151 -7.49 16.63 -5.53
CA PRO A 151 -6.33 16.86 -4.66
C PRO A 151 -6.30 18.21 -3.92
N ASN A 152 -6.75 19.27 -4.60
CA ASN A 152 -6.73 20.65 -4.10
C ASN A 152 -8.08 21.13 -3.55
N ALA A 153 -9.09 20.26 -3.51
CA ALA A 153 -10.39 20.61 -2.95
C ALA A 153 -10.27 20.87 -1.44
N ASN A 154 -10.97 21.90 -0.98
CA ASN A 154 -11.10 22.19 0.44
C ASN A 154 -11.78 21.00 1.14
N ILE A 155 -11.31 20.69 2.35
CA ILE A 155 -11.84 19.59 3.15
C ILE A 155 -12.88 20.18 4.10
N ASP A 156 -14.14 19.81 3.91
CA ASP A 156 -15.15 20.04 4.93
C ASP A 156 -14.86 19.07 6.08
N VAL A 157 -14.48 19.64 7.22
CA VAL A 157 -14.10 18.90 8.43
C VAL A 157 -15.31 18.19 9.03
N ALA A 158 -16.49 18.80 9.02
CA ALA A 158 -17.70 18.19 9.59
C ALA A 158 -18.18 17.02 8.73
N ASP A 159 -18.14 17.17 7.41
CA ASP A 159 -18.44 16.08 6.47
C ASP A 159 -17.42 14.94 6.61
N PHE A 160 -16.12 15.26 6.76
CA PHE A 160 -15.08 14.27 7.02
C PHE A 160 -15.32 13.51 8.33
N GLU A 161 -15.57 14.22 9.43
CA GLU A 161 -15.77 13.61 10.75
C GLU A 161 -16.96 12.65 10.74
N THR A 162 -18.04 13.04 10.07
CA THR A 162 -19.23 12.21 9.88
C THR A 162 -18.93 10.98 9.02
N ALA A 163 -18.27 11.18 7.87
CA ALA A 163 -17.97 10.09 6.93
C ALA A 163 -16.96 9.07 7.48
N ALA A 164 -15.97 9.53 8.24
CA ALA A 164 -14.96 8.69 8.84
C ALA A 164 -15.40 8.07 10.18
N GLY A 165 -16.55 8.48 10.72
CA GLY A 165 -17.07 8.02 12.00
C GLY A 165 -16.16 8.39 13.17
N VAL A 166 -15.64 9.61 13.15
CA VAL A 166 -14.74 10.14 14.18
C VAL A 166 -15.43 10.11 15.54
N ASP A 167 -14.70 9.72 16.58
CA ASP A 167 -15.19 9.60 17.97
C ASP A 167 -16.32 8.59 18.21
N ILE A 168 -16.77 7.87 17.19
CA ILE A 168 -17.72 6.76 17.35
C ILE A 168 -17.01 5.60 18.03
N LYS A 169 -17.46 5.25 19.24
CA LYS A 169 -17.01 4.09 20.01
C LYS A 169 -18.16 3.11 20.14
N TRP A 170 -17.93 1.89 19.67
CA TRP A 170 -18.89 0.80 19.82
C TRP A 170 -18.68 0.14 21.18
N THR A 171 -19.74 0.08 21.99
CA THR A 171 -19.71 -0.68 23.24
C THR A 171 -19.92 -2.18 22.96
N GLU A 172 -19.56 -3.02 23.93
CA GLU A 172 -19.80 -4.46 23.83
C GLU A 172 -21.31 -4.76 23.73
N GLU A 173 -22.12 -3.98 24.44
CA GLU A 173 -23.58 -4.03 24.43
C GLU A 173 -24.13 -3.71 23.03
N ASP A 174 -23.62 -2.68 22.36
CA ASP A 174 -24.03 -2.31 21.00
C ASP A 174 -23.73 -3.44 20.00
N ILE A 175 -22.55 -4.03 20.12
CA ILE A 175 -22.12 -5.15 19.28
C ILE A 175 -23.03 -6.36 19.53
N LYS A 176 -23.27 -6.72 20.79
CA LYS A 176 -24.17 -7.84 21.16
C LYS A 176 -25.59 -7.62 20.64
N ALA A 177 -26.12 -6.41 20.77
CA ALA A 177 -27.45 -6.05 20.28
C ALA A 177 -27.54 -6.22 18.76
N ARG A 178 -26.54 -5.73 18.01
CA ARG A 178 -26.50 -5.85 16.54
C ARG A 178 -26.33 -7.29 16.07
N VAL A 179 -25.46 -8.05 16.73
CA VAL A 179 -25.28 -9.48 16.42
C VAL A 179 -26.59 -10.24 16.67
N ARG A 180 -27.30 -9.96 17.76
CA ARG A 180 -28.61 -10.58 18.04
C ARG A 180 -29.63 -10.28 16.96
N VAL A 181 -29.73 -9.02 16.52
CA VAL A 181 -30.63 -8.63 15.42
C VAL A 181 -30.28 -9.37 14.13
N ALA A 182 -28.99 -9.41 13.76
CA ALA A 182 -28.52 -10.11 12.57
C ALA A 182 -28.77 -11.63 12.63
N TRP A 183 -28.57 -12.25 13.80
CA TRP A 183 -28.81 -13.68 14.02
C TRP A 183 -30.30 -14.03 13.93
N CYS A 184 -31.16 -13.18 14.49
CA CYS A 184 -32.60 -13.38 14.44
C CYS A 184 -33.21 -13.13 13.05
N ALA A 185 -32.49 -12.46 12.15
CA ALA A 185 -32.96 -12.08 10.82
C ALA A 185 -33.36 -13.31 9.98
N PRO A 186 -34.52 -13.29 9.30
CA PRO A 186 -34.98 -14.39 8.45
C PRO A 186 -34.03 -14.73 7.29
N SER A 187 -33.20 -13.78 6.84
CA SER A 187 -32.19 -13.98 5.81
C SER A 187 -31.08 -14.93 6.28
N TRP A 188 -30.63 -14.77 7.53
CA TRP A 188 -29.57 -15.61 8.10
C TRP A 188 -30.04 -17.06 8.30
N ARG A 189 -31.25 -17.24 8.84
CA ARG A 189 -31.86 -18.58 8.98
C ARG A 189 -32.05 -19.29 7.63
N ARG A 190 -32.35 -18.55 6.57
CA ARG A 190 -32.46 -19.09 5.21
C ARG A 190 -31.10 -19.48 4.63
N ALA A 191 -30.06 -18.68 4.88
CA ALA A 191 -28.70 -18.97 4.45
C ALA A 191 -28.15 -20.23 5.14
N VAL A 192 -28.32 -20.36 6.45
CA VAL A 192 -27.87 -21.54 7.22
C VAL A 192 -28.60 -22.82 6.77
N ARG A 193 -29.92 -22.76 6.54
CA ARG A 193 -30.64 -23.93 6.00
C ARG A 193 -30.11 -24.37 4.64
N ARG A 194 -29.82 -23.42 3.73
CA ARG A 194 -29.23 -23.76 2.42
C ARG A 194 -27.84 -24.39 2.56
N ALA A 195 -27.03 -23.92 3.50
CA ALA A 195 -25.69 -24.47 3.74
C ALA A 195 -25.71 -25.92 4.27
N HIS A 196 -26.76 -26.33 4.97
CA HIS A 196 -26.93 -27.70 5.47
C HIS A 196 -27.77 -28.61 4.57
N SER A 197 -28.20 -28.12 3.40
CA SER A 197 -28.96 -28.91 2.42
C SER A 197 -28.07 -29.48 1.30
N HIS A 198 -26.74 -29.34 1.41
CA HIS A 198 -25.71 -29.86 0.51
C HIS A 198 -24.82 -30.84 1.25
#